data_AF-D5EKX5-F1
#
_entry.id   AF-D5EKX5-F1
#
_cell.length_a   1.000
_cell.length_b   1.000
_cell.length_c   1.000
_cell.angle_alpha   90.00
_cell.angle_beta   90.00
_cell.angle_gamma   90.00
#
_symmetry.space_group_name_H-M   'P 1'
#
loop_
_entity.id
_entity.type
_entity.pdbx_description
1 polymer ?
#
loop_
_entity_poly.entity_id
_entity_poly.type
_entity_poly.pdbx_seq_one_letter_code
_entity_poly.pdbx_strand_id
1 'polypeptide(L)'
;MSYRDLRAHPKDSAAFYANALKYGQYLWLHGHAGRSILAITRALYAPLPSNDPVYSQHPLPYAALGWIVAKNESDDFPGNPRISFQHQATRLRGDREPIRRARAWGVWTIICKVRPQLESDLKDPIVPPSPTQIIQQLDRYGIEDESELWQQALEKA
;
A
#
# COMPACT_ATOMS: atom_id res chain seq x y z
N MET A 1 -13.87 -14.03 -9.40
CA MET A 1 -12.79 -13.03 -9.59
C MET A 1 -11.47 -13.77 -9.76
N SER A 2 -10.63 -13.36 -10.71
CA SER A 2 -9.36 -14.02 -11.04
C SER A 2 -8.27 -13.00 -11.39
N TYR A 3 -7.02 -13.46 -11.46
CA TYR A 3 -5.92 -12.62 -11.93
C TYR A 3 -6.07 -12.17 -13.40
N ARG A 4 -6.93 -12.83 -14.20
CA ARG A 4 -7.23 -12.39 -15.57
C ARG A 4 -8.03 -11.09 -15.57
N ASP A 5 -8.96 -10.93 -14.63
CA ASP A 5 -9.82 -9.74 -14.51
C ASP A 5 -8.99 -8.48 -14.19
N LEU A 6 -7.90 -8.65 -13.42
CA LEU A 6 -6.95 -7.56 -13.15
C LEU A 6 -6.12 -7.19 -14.40
N ARG A 7 -5.73 -8.18 -15.20
CA ARG A 7 -4.90 -7.97 -16.40
C ARG A 7 -5.68 -7.54 -17.64
N ALA A 8 -7.01 -7.56 -17.58
CA ALA A 8 -7.87 -7.12 -18.68
C ALA A 8 -7.83 -5.61 -18.91
N HIS A 9 -7.28 -4.83 -17.97
CA HIS A 9 -7.25 -3.37 -18.03
C HIS A 9 -5.83 -2.80 -17.98
N PRO A 10 -5.56 -1.68 -18.67
CA PRO A 10 -4.33 -0.92 -18.55
C PRO A 10 -4.06 -0.48 -17.10
N LYS A 11 -2.80 -0.47 -16.66
CA LYS A 11 -2.43 -0.17 -15.26
C LYS A 11 -2.80 1.25 -14.82
N ASP A 12 -2.89 2.17 -15.77
CA ASP A 12 -3.25 3.58 -15.66
C ASP A 12 -4.76 3.83 -15.80
N SER A 13 -5.60 2.79 -15.68
CA SER A 13 -7.05 2.92 -15.74
C SER A 13 -7.73 2.76 -14.38
N ALA A 14 -8.80 3.53 -14.16
CA ALA A 14 -9.67 3.38 -12.98
C ALA A 14 -10.22 1.94 -12.85
N ALA A 15 -10.45 1.26 -13.97
CA ALA A 15 -10.88 -0.14 -13.99
C ALA A 15 -9.82 -1.09 -13.40
N PHE A 16 -8.53 -0.89 -13.73
CA PHE A 16 -7.44 -1.65 -13.11
C PHE A 16 -7.38 -1.40 -11.60
N TYR A 17 -7.48 -0.14 -11.18
CA TYR A 17 -7.49 0.23 -9.77
C TYR A 17 -8.63 -0.45 -9.01
N ALA A 18 -9.87 -0.33 -9.50
CA ALA A 18 -11.03 -0.96 -8.88
C ALA A 18 -10.93 -2.49 -8.87
N ASN A 19 -10.46 -3.11 -9.95
CA ASN A 19 -10.28 -4.56 -10.00
C ASN A 19 -9.15 -5.04 -9.10
N ALA A 20 -8.09 -4.26 -8.90
CA ALA A 20 -7.03 -4.58 -7.94
C ALA A 20 -7.58 -4.63 -6.50
N LEU A 21 -8.44 -3.68 -6.13
CA LEU A 21 -9.13 -3.67 -4.84
C LEU A 21 -10.09 -4.86 -4.70
N LYS A 22 -10.98 -5.08 -5.68
CA LYS A 22 -11.95 -6.20 -5.65
C LYS A 22 -11.26 -7.56 -5.62
N TYR A 23 -10.18 -7.73 -6.40
CA TYR A 23 -9.40 -8.96 -6.39
C TYR A 23 -8.63 -9.15 -5.08
N GLY A 24 -8.10 -8.08 -4.50
CA GLY A 24 -7.53 -8.09 -3.16
C GLY A 24 -8.54 -8.57 -2.11
N GLN A 25 -9.74 -7.99 -2.09
CA GLN A 25 -10.81 -8.42 -1.20
C GLN A 25 -11.19 -9.89 -1.42
N TYR A 26 -11.35 -10.31 -2.68
CA TYR A 26 -11.61 -11.71 -3.01
C TYR A 26 -10.54 -12.64 -2.43
N LEU A 27 -9.26 -12.32 -2.62
CA LEU A 27 -8.15 -13.12 -2.08
C LEU A 27 -8.17 -13.19 -0.55
N TRP A 28 -8.47 -12.09 0.13
CA TRP A 28 -8.61 -12.07 1.58
C TRP A 28 -9.71 -13.03 2.06
N LEU A 29 -10.91 -12.94 1.47
CA LEU A 29 -12.04 -13.80 1.83
C LEU A 29 -11.79 -15.30 1.58
N HIS A 30 -10.78 -15.64 0.78
CA HIS A 30 -10.36 -17.01 0.49
C HIS A 30 -9.05 -17.41 1.21
N GLY A 31 -8.67 -16.69 2.27
CA GLY A 31 -7.51 -17.05 3.10
C GLY A 31 -6.15 -16.77 2.47
N HIS A 32 -6.08 -15.91 1.44
CA HIS A 32 -4.84 -15.58 0.74
C HIS A 32 -4.34 -14.17 1.10
N ALA A 33 -4.05 -13.92 2.37
CA ALA A 33 -3.71 -12.60 2.90
C ALA A 33 -2.51 -11.95 2.17
N GLY A 34 -1.41 -12.68 1.96
CA GLY A 34 -0.25 -12.11 1.25
C GLY A 34 -0.53 -11.74 -0.19
N ARG A 35 -1.30 -12.56 -0.90
CA ARG A 35 -1.72 -12.25 -2.27
C ARG A 35 -2.70 -11.07 -2.29
N SER A 36 -3.53 -10.94 -1.27
CA SER A 36 -4.43 -9.80 -1.09
C SER A 36 -3.65 -8.50 -0.95
N ILE A 37 -2.65 -8.44 -0.06
CA ILE A 37 -1.73 -7.29 0.08
C ILE A 37 -1.10 -6.96 -1.28
N LEU A 38 -0.53 -7.95 -1.97
CA LEU A 38 0.09 -7.73 -3.28
C LEU A 38 -0.88 -7.21 -4.33
N ALA A 39 -2.16 -7.60 -4.30
CA ALA A 39 -3.17 -7.09 -5.20
C ALA A 39 -3.53 -5.64 -4.86
N ILE A 40 -3.78 -5.33 -3.59
CA ILE A 40 -4.16 -3.99 -3.12
C ILE A 40 -3.03 -2.98 -3.31
N THR A 41 -1.78 -3.38 -3.09
CA THR A 41 -0.59 -2.53 -3.36
C THR A 41 -0.50 -2.14 -4.84
N ARG A 42 -1.00 -2.95 -5.78
CA ARG A 42 -1.06 -2.55 -7.19
C ARG A 42 -2.04 -1.38 -7.40
N ALA A 43 -3.14 -1.34 -6.66
CA ALA A 43 -4.06 -0.20 -6.67
C ALA A 43 -3.36 1.04 -6.08
N LEU A 44 -2.67 0.88 -4.94
CA LEU A 44 -1.91 1.96 -4.30
C LEU A 44 -0.87 2.60 -5.25
N TYR A 45 -0.26 1.82 -6.15
CA TYR A 45 0.73 2.34 -7.11
C TYR A 45 0.19 2.61 -8.52
N ALA A 46 -1.12 2.52 -8.73
CA ALA A 46 -1.74 2.82 -10.02
C ALA A 46 -1.39 4.27 -10.44
N PRO A 47 -0.95 4.49 -11.70
CA PRO A 47 -0.71 5.82 -12.26
C PRO A 47 -2.00 6.48 -12.75
N LEU A 48 -2.94 6.71 -11.84
CA LEU A 48 -4.12 7.51 -12.17
C LEU A 48 -3.86 9.00 -11.98
N PRO A 49 -4.57 9.87 -12.72
CA PRO A 49 -4.62 11.30 -12.42
C PRO A 49 -5.07 11.56 -10.98
N SER A 50 -4.52 12.59 -10.33
CA SER A 50 -4.85 12.89 -8.93
C SER A 50 -6.32 13.21 -8.69
N ASN A 51 -7.03 13.69 -9.71
CA ASN A 51 -8.45 14.03 -9.69
C ASN A 51 -9.36 12.93 -10.28
N ASP A 52 -8.87 11.70 -10.43
CA ASP A 52 -9.69 10.60 -10.94
C ASP A 52 -10.88 10.35 -10.00
N PRO A 53 -12.13 10.34 -10.51
CA PRO A 53 -13.32 10.20 -9.68
C PRO A 53 -13.38 8.87 -8.93
N VAL A 54 -12.59 7.85 -9.32
CA VAL A 54 -12.53 6.57 -8.59
C VAL A 54 -12.12 6.77 -7.13
N TYR A 55 -11.32 7.78 -6.80
CA TYR A 55 -10.88 8.03 -5.43
C TYR A 55 -12.01 8.46 -4.49
N SER A 56 -13.07 9.09 -5.01
CA SER A 56 -14.26 9.43 -4.22
C SER A 56 -15.05 8.20 -3.77
N GLN A 57 -15.05 7.14 -4.59
CA GLN A 57 -15.73 5.88 -4.30
C GLN A 57 -14.83 4.90 -3.54
N HIS A 58 -13.54 4.95 -3.86
CA HIS A 58 -12.52 4.01 -3.41
C HIS A 58 -11.21 4.77 -3.10
N PRO A 59 -11.09 5.35 -1.90
CA PRO A 59 -9.87 6.05 -1.46
C PRO A 59 -8.64 5.15 -1.55
N LEU A 60 -7.44 5.76 -1.58
CA LEU A 60 -6.19 4.99 -1.58
C LEU A 60 -6.14 4.01 -0.40
N PRO A 61 -5.68 2.76 -0.61
CA PRO A 61 -6.01 1.66 0.28
C PRO A 61 -5.08 1.53 1.51
N TYR A 62 -4.65 2.64 2.11
CA TYR A 62 -3.80 2.62 3.31
C TYR A 62 -4.47 1.88 4.47
N ALA A 63 -5.73 2.22 4.77
CA ALA A 63 -6.50 1.59 5.84
C ALA A 63 -6.74 0.10 5.57
N ALA A 64 -7.00 -0.28 4.31
CA ALA A 64 -7.22 -1.67 3.94
C ALA A 64 -5.95 -2.52 4.13
N LEU A 65 -4.79 -1.99 3.73
CA LEU A 65 -3.50 -2.66 3.94
C LEU A 65 -3.18 -2.83 5.43
N GLY A 66 -3.37 -1.79 6.23
CA GLY A 66 -3.22 -1.86 7.68
C GLY A 66 -4.15 -2.87 8.32
N TRP A 67 -5.42 -2.88 7.93
CA TRP A 67 -6.43 -3.80 8.46
C TRP A 67 -6.10 -5.26 8.14
N ILE A 68 -5.69 -5.58 6.91
CA ILE A 68 -5.31 -6.96 6.55
C ILE A 68 -4.12 -7.43 7.38
N VAL A 69 -3.11 -6.58 7.56
CA VAL A 69 -1.93 -6.92 8.36
C VAL A 69 -2.30 -7.09 9.85
N ALA A 70 -3.20 -6.26 10.38
CA ALA A 70 -3.68 -6.36 11.76
C ALA A 70 -4.53 -7.62 12.00
N LYS A 71 -5.36 -8.02 11.03
CA LYS A 71 -6.30 -9.14 11.16
C LYS A 71 -5.75 -10.47 10.73
N ASN A 72 -4.63 -10.52 10.04
CA ASN A 72 -3.96 -11.78 9.75
C ASN A 72 -3.16 -12.21 10.98
N GLU A 73 -3.76 -13.08 11.79
CA GLU A 73 -3.15 -13.60 13.02
C GLU A 73 -1.91 -14.47 12.71
N SER A 74 -1.95 -15.17 11.57
CA SER A 74 -0.86 -16.02 11.12
C SER A 74 0.36 -15.20 10.66
N ASP A 75 1.55 -15.65 11.04
CA ASP A 75 2.79 -15.18 10.41
C ASP A 75 3.03 -15.81 9.02
N ASP A 76 2.14 -16.73 8.59
CA ASP A 76 2.13 -17.38 7.27
C ASP A 76 1.61 -16.45 6.15
N PHE A 77 2.02 -15.19 6.22
CA PHE A 77 2.20 -14.42 5.00
C PHE A 77 3.34 -15.09 4.22
N PRO A 78 3.37 -15.02 2.88
CA PRO A 78 4.51 -15.51 2.10
C PRO A 78 5.83 -14.75 2.39
N GLY A 79 5.85 -13.87 3.41
CA GLY A 79 6.99 -13.16 3.97
C GLY A 79 6.54 -12.07 4.98
N ASN A 80 7.49 -11.48 5.69
CA ASN A 80 7.26 -10.38 6.63
C ASN A 80 6.84 -9.09 5.87
N PRO A 81 5.62 -8.55 6.08
CA PRO A 81 5.14 -7.38 5.35
C PRO A 81 5.93 -6.10 5.68
N ARG A 82 6.50 -5.98 6.90
CA ARG A 82 7.39 -4.86 7.26
C ARG A 82 8.61 -4.84 6.35
N ILE A 83 9.28 -5.99 6.18
CA ILE A 83 10.43 -6.12 5.27
C ILE A 83 10.01 -5.88 3.81
N SER A 84 8.86 -6.41 3.39
CA SER A 84 8.37 -6.22 2.02
C SER A 84 8.21 -4.75 1.65
N PHE A 85 7.57 -3.94 2.50
CA PHE A 85 7.41 -2.52 2.25
C PHE A 85 8.69 -1.71 2.44
N GLN A 86 9.59 -2.14 3.33
CA GLN A 86 10.95 -1.59 3.42
C GLN A 86 11.68 -1.76 2.07
N HIS A 87 11.71 -2.97 1.51
CA HIS A 87 12.35 -3.24 0.21
C HIS A 87 11.70 -2.48 -0.93
N GLN A 88 10.37 -2.34 -0.94
CA GLN A 88 9.70 -1.50 -1.93
C GLN A 88 10.19 -0.05 -1.80
N ALA A 89 10.21 0.50 -0.59
CA ALA A 89 10.64 1.87 -0.38
C ALA A 89 12.11 2.12 -0.78
N THR A 90 12.99 1.12 -0.72
CA THR A 90 14.42 1.29 -0.97
C THR A 90 14.84 0.89 -2.40
N ARG A 91 14.10 -0.01 -3.05
CA ARG A 91 14.46 -0.60 -4.35
C ARG A 91 13.64 -0.11 -5.54
N LEU A 92 12.54 0.62 -5.32
CA LEU A 92 11.77 1.22 -6.40
C LEU A 92 12.61 2.23 -7.20
N ARG A 93 12.38 2.31 -8.51
CA ARG A 93 13.08 3.18 -9.48
C ARG A 93 12.10 3.72 -10.53
N GLY A 94 12.51 4.76 -11.24
CA GLY A 94 11.78 5.36 -12.38
C GLY A 94 11.02 6.63 -12.01
N ASP A 95 10.30 7.22 -12.97
CA ASP A 95 9.74 8.59 -12.85
C ASP A 95 8.78 8.78 -11.68
N ARG A 96 8.08 7.71 -11.27
CA ARG A 96 7.17 7.72 -10.12
C ARG A 96 7.81 7.20 -8.83
N GLU A 97 9.14 7.09 -8.78
CA GLU A 97 9.86 6.66 -7.59
C GLU A 97 9.49 7.51 -6.36
N PRO A 98 9.46 8.86 -6.39
CA PRO A 98 9.22 9.65 -5.18
C PRO A 98 7.90 9.29 -4.50
N ILE A 99 6.79 9.28 -5.26
CA ILE A 99 5.47 8.96 -4.70
C ILE A 99 5.36 7.48 -4.29
N ARG A 100 5.93 6.55 -5.06
CA ARG A 100 5.87 5.13 -4.69
C ARG A 100 6.69 4.84 -3.43
N ARG A 101 7.84 5.50 -3.27
CA ARG A 101 8.66 5.45 -2.05
C ARG A 101 7.91 6.03 -0.85
N ALA A 102 7.27 7.18 -1.01
CA ALA A 102 6.46 7.80 0.04
C ALA A 102 5.30 6.90 0.47
N ARG A 103 4.54 6.36 -0.48
CA ARG A 103 3.47 5.38 -0.25
C ARG A 103 3.98 4.12 0.45
N ALA A 104 5.12 3.58 0.01
CA ALA A 104 5.72 2.38 0.61
C ALA A 104 6.11 2.62 2.08
N TRP A 105 6.77 3.74 2.36
CA TRP A 105 7.09 4.13 3.74
C TRP A 105 5.83 4.41 4.56
N GLY A 106 4.81 5.02 3.98
CA GLY A 106 3.53 5.25 4.64
C GLY A 106 2.86 3.95 5.10
N VAL A 107 2.84 2.93 4.24
CA VAL A 107 2.32 1.61 4.61
C VAL A 107 3.24 0.90 5.61
N TRP A 108 4.56 1.01 5.45
CA TRP A 108 5.52 0.48 6.42
C TRP A 108 5.28 1.04 7.83
N THR A 109 5.04 2.34 7.97
CA THR A 109 4.74 2.99 9.25
C THR A 109 3.47 2.43 9.88
N ILE A 110 2.41 2.22 9.07
CA ILE A 110 1.17 1.59 9.51
C ILE A 110 1.45 0.16 10.01
N ILE A 111 2.24 -0.63 9.27
CA ILE A 111 2.61 -2.00 9.64
C ILE A 111 3.35 -2.04 10.97
N CYS A 112 4.32 -1.13 11.18
CA CYS A 112 5.03 -1.02 12.45
C CYS A 112 4.11 -0.72 13.63
N LYS A 113 3.03 0.04 13.40
CA LYS A 113 2.02 0.32 14.44
C LYS A 113 1.14 -0.89 14.75
N VAL A 114 0.60 -1.56 13.72
CA VAL A 114 -0.36 -2.66 13.90
C VAL A 114 0.29 -3.99 14.32
N ARG A 115 1.56 -4.20 13.96
CA ARG A 115 2.32 -5.43 14.20
C ARG A 115 3.77 -5.09 14.65
N PRO A 116 3.95 -4.49 15.84
CA PRO A 116 5.28 -4.04 16.30
C PRO A 116 6.30 -5.17 16.48
N GLN A 117 5.83 -6.41 16.63
CA GLN A 117 6.67 -7.60 16.75
C GLN A 117 7.35 -8.04 15.44
N LEU A 118 6.89 -7.54 14.28
CA LEU A 118 7.53 -7.88 13.01
C LEU A 118 8.90 -7.20 12.92
N GLU A 119 9.95 -7.98 12.70
CA GLU A 119 11.31 -7.46 12.60
C GLU A 119 11.53 -6.63 11.34
N SER A 120 12.44 -5.65 11.39
CA SER A 120 12.96 -4.95 10.21
C SER A 120 14.08 -5.75 9.54
N ASP A 121 14.42 -5.42 8.30
CA ASP A 121 15.60 -6.01 7.65
C ASP A 121 16.89 -5.43 8.26
N LEU A 122 17.59 -6.23 9.07
CA LEU A 122 18.85 -5.85 9.72
C LEU A 122 20.02 -5.70 8.72
N LYS A 123 19.89 -6.20 7.49
CA LYS A 123 20.93 -6.14 6.46
C LYS A 123 20.85 -4.86 5.61
N ASP A 124 19.75 -4.13 5.70
CA ASP A 124 19.54 -2.88 4.96
C ASP A 124 19.39 -1.72 5.97
N PRO A 125 20.49 -1.08 6.40
CA PRO A 125 20.52 -0.13 7.53
C PRO A 125 19.92 1.24 7.19
N ILE A 126 18.96 1.28 6.28
CA ILE A 126 18.30 2.52 5.87
C ILE A 126 17.43 3.03 7.02
N VAL A 127 17.70 4.28 7.41
CA VAL A 127 16.88 5.01 8.39
C VAL A 127 15.53 5.34 7.74
N PRO A 128 14.40 4.82 8.27
CA PRO A 128 13.07 5.16 7.76
C PRO A 128 12.79 6.66 7.94
N PRO A 129 12.05 7.31 7.01
CA PRO A 129 11.67 8.70 7.18
C PRO A 129 10.71 8.88 8.36
N SER A 130 10.72 10.08 8.95
CA SER A 130 9.75 10.45 9.97
C SER A 130 8.34 10.62 9.38
N PRO A 131 7.28 10.54 10.20
CA PRO A 131 5.92 10.88 9.76
C PRO A 131 5.83 12.23 9.04
N THR A 132 6.50 13.27 9.56
CA THR A 132 6.56 14.60 8.94
C THR A 132 7.18 14.56 7.54
N GLN A 133 8.25 13.79 7.35
CA GLN A 133 8.88 13.62 6.03
C GLN A 133 7.96 12.87 5.07
N ILE A 134 7.24 11.85 5.54
CA ILE A 134 6.26 11.12 4.71
C ILE A 134 5.15 12.09 4.25
N ILE A 135 4.57 12.87 5.16
CA ILE A 135 3.55 13.88 4.86
C ILE A 135 4.04 14.83 3.76
N GLN A 136 5.22 15.43 3.94
CA GLN A 136 5.80 16.34 2.94
C GLN A 136 5.95 15.71 1.55
N GLN A 137 6.29 14.42 1.49
CA GLN A 137 6.43 13.72 0.21
C GLN A 137 5.06 13.38 -0.42
N LEU A 138 4.08 13.01 0.40
CA LEU A 138 2.70 12.77 -0.06
C LEU A 138 2.06 14.06 -0.56
N ASP A 139 2.22 15.18 0.15
CA ASP A 139 1.71 16.50 -0.29
C ASP A 139 2.37 16.96 -1.60
N ARG A 140 3.65 16.64 -1.77
CA ARG A 140 4.43 17.09 -2.93
C ARG A 140 4.16 16.26 -4.20
N TYR A 141 3.96 14.95 -4.06
CA TYR A 141 3.93 14.03 -5.21
C TYR A 141 2.65 13.18 -5.32
N GLY A 142 1.79 13.24 -4.31
CA GLY A 142 0.58 12.44 -4.19
C GLY A 142 -0.63 13.08 -4.85
N ILE A 143 -1.78 12.53 -4.50
CA ILE A 143 -3.08 13.11 -4.83
C ILE A 143 -3.49 14.16 -3.79
N GLU A 144 -4.51 14.96 -4.10
CA GLU A 144 -5.11 15.89 -3.14
C GLU A 144 -5.55 15.11 -1.88
N ASP A 145 -5.25 15.68 -0.71
CA ASP A 145 -5.54 15.13 0.62
C ASP A 145 -4.94 13.73 0.91
N GLU A 146 -3.95 13.27 0.13
CA GLU A 146 -3.34 11.95 0.33
C GLU A 146 -2.67 11.80 1.70
N SER A 147 -2.02 12.86 2.19
CA SER A 147 -1.36 12.87 3.50
C SER A 147 -2.38 12.78 4.64
N GLU A 148 -3.52 13.46 4.52
CA GLU A 148 -4.62 13.41 5.48
C GLU A 148 -5.25 12.01 5.51
N LEU A 149 -5.49 11.43 4.33
CA LEU A 149 -5.99 10.05 4.20
C LEU A 149 -5.02 9.04 4.85
N TRP A 150 -3.72 9.21 4.64
CA TRP A 150 -2.71 8.38 5.28
C TRP A 150 -2.68 8.57 6.80
N GLN A 151 -2.74 9.80 7.30
CA GLN A 151 -2.79 10.10 8.74
C GLN A 151 -4.01 9.45 9.40
N GLN A 152 -5.20 9.60 8.81
CA GLN A 152 -6.42 8.96 9.31
C GLN A 152 -6.30 7.43 9.35
N ALA A 153 -5.66 6.83 8.35
CA ALA A 153 -5.39 5.39 8.34
C ALA A 153 -4.39 4.99 9.45
N LEU A 154 -3.36 5.81 9.68
CA LEU A 154 -2.39 5.60 10.75
C LEU A 154 -2.99 5.79 12.15
N GLU A 155 -3.92 6.72 12.33
CA GLU A 155 -4.62 6.92 13.61
C GLU A 155 -5.51 5.74 13.97
N LYS A 156 -6.24 5.19 12.99
CA LYS A 156 -7.14 4.03 13.14
C LYS A 156 -6.42 2.69 13.25
N ALA A 157 -5.14 2.64 12.90
CA ALA A 157 -4.28 1.47 12.97
C ALA A 157 -3.92 1.10 14.42
#